data_AF-A0A944AH11-F1
#
_entry.id   AF-A0A944AH11-F1
#
_cell.length_a   1.000
_cell.length_b   1.000
_cell.length_c   1.000
_cell.angle_alpha   90.00
_cell.angle_beta   90.00
_cell.angle_gamma   90.00
#
_symmetry.space_group_name_H-M   'P 1'
#
loop_
_entity.id
_entity.type
_entity.pdbx_description
1 polymer ?
#
loop_
_entity_poly.entity_id
_entity_poly.type
_entity_poly.pdbx_seq_one_letter_code
_entity_poly.pdbx_strand_id
1 'polypeptide(L)'
;MMGRRRLKKKYRRALHLILAGLVLLIALICLARHCGQREPEPSRYYPSIRNLKAQFNDLNPLHLEAGRSLGLAEPPESRENIKTWRLREIKDCRYYVVDRLDYSVPYLTRGGARLLDEIGENFRDSLEAKGMIPVRFKLSSVLRTKDDVKRLRRSGNVNASENSSHCYGCTFDIAWASYDLPKRYNATWDQY
;
A
#
# COMPACT_ATOMS: atom_id res chain seq x y z
N MET A 1 22.62 -42.72 53.47
CA MET A 1 22.44 -41.33 53.98
C MET A 1 23.22 -40.37 53.10
N MET A 2 22.56 -39.60 52.23
CA MET A 2 23.22 -38.62 51.36
C MET A 2 23.18 -37.24 52.03
N GLY A 3 24.33 -36.79 52.54
CA GLY A 3 24.46 -35.52 53.25
C GLY A 3 24.28 -34.32 52.30
N ARG A 4 23.27 -33.49 52.55
CA ARG A 4 23.08 -32.21 51.84
C ARG A 4 24.25 -31.27 52.16
N ARG A 5 25.17 -31.09 51.20
CA ARG A 5 26.25 -30.10 51.30
C ARG A 5 25.66 -28.69 51.35
N ARG A 6 25.81 -27.99 52.48
CA ARG A 6 25.35 -26.61 52.66
C ARG A 6 26.29 -25.63 51.95
N LEU A 7 25.75 -24.79 51.08
CA LEU A 7 26.50 -23.77 50.34
C LEU A 7 27.07 -22.69 51.29
N LYS A 8 28.36 -22.34 51.16
CA LYS A 8 28.98 -21.29 51.98
C LYS A 8 28.28 -19.94 51.77
N LYS A 9 28.19 -19.13 52.83
CA LYS A 9 27.41 -17.87 52.88
C LYS A 9 27.72 -16.90 51.73
N LYS A 10 28.98 -16.83 51.29
CA LYS A 10 29.44 -16.03 50.12
C LYS A 10 28.77 -16.46 48.81
N TYR A 11 28.69 -17.77 48.54
CA TYR A 11 28.07 -18.30 47.33
C TYR A 11 26.54 -18.18 47.35
N ARG A 12 25.91 -18.23 48.53
CA ARG A 12 24.47 -17.95 48.67
C ARG A 12 24.12 -16.51 48.33
N ARG A 13 24.91 -15.55 48.82
CA ARG A 13 24.74 -14.12 48.48
C ARG A 13 24.95 -13.88 46.98
N ALA A 14 25.99 -14.46 46.39
CA ALA A 14 26.23 -14.37 44.95
C ALA A 14 25.09 -14.97 44.12
N LEU A 15 24.57 -16.14 44.53
CA LEU A 15 23.44 -16.79 43.87
C LEU A 15 22.17 -15.93 43.92
N HIS A 16 21.84 -15.33 45.07
CA HIS A 16 20.69 -14.43 45.19
C HIS A 16 20.84 -13.18 44.31
N LEU A 17 22.04 -12.61 44.20
CA LEU A 17 22.30 -11.46 43.32
C LEU A 17 22.16 -11.82 41.83
N ILE A 18 22.65 -13.00 41.42
CA ILE A 18 22.49 -13.50 40.05
C ILE A 18 21.01 -13.73 39.74
N LEU A 19 20.27 -14.37 40.65
CA LEU A 19 18.84 -14.63 40.47
C LEU A 19 18.04 -13.32 40.39
N ALA A 20 18.35 -12.34 41.25
CA ALA A 20 17.73 -11.02 41.22
C ALA A 20 18.01 -10.26 39.91
N GLY A 21 19.25 -10.33 39.41
CA GLY A 21 19.62 -9.76 38.12
C GLY A 21 18.89 -10.41 36.94
N LEU A 22 18.71 -11.73 36.99
CA LEU A 22 17.99 -12.48 35.95
C LEU A 22 16.50 -12.15 35.93
N VAL A 23 15.88 -12.00 37.11
CA VAL A 23 14.48 -11.55 37.24
C VAL A 23 14.31 -10.12 36.72
N LEU A 24 15.23 -9.21 37.04
CA LEU A 24 15.20 -7.83 36.55
C LEU A 24 15.34 -7.78 35.02
N LEU A 25 16.23 -8.58 34.44
CA LEU A 25 16.40 -8.67 32.99
C LEU A 25 15.13 -9.17 32.30
N ILE A 26 14.49 -10.22 32.84
CA ILE A 26 13.22 -10.73 32.32
C ILE A 26 12.12 -9.65 32.40
N ALA A 27 12.03 -8.94 33.53
CA ALA A 27 11.06 -7.85 33.71
C ALA A 27 11.26 -6.72 32.69
N LEU A 28 12.52 -6.33 32.40
CA LEU A 28 12.84 -5.33 31.38
C LEU A 28 12.47 -5.79 29.97
N ILE A 29 12.71 -7.06 29.64
CA ILE A 29 12.29 -7.64 28.35
C ILE A 29 10.75 -7.64 28.24
N CYS A 30 10.04 -8.00 29.30
CA CYS A 30 8.58 -7.97 29.34
C CYS A 30 8.03 -6.54 29.18
N LEU A 31 8.61 -5.56 29.87
CA LEU A 31 8.21 -4.15 29.76
C LEU A 31 8.47 -3.58 28.37
N ALA A 32 9.63 -3.89 27.76
CA ALA A 32 9.95 -3.47 26.39
C ALA A 32 8.96 -4.06 25.37
N ARG A 33 8.47 -5.29 25.59
CA ARG A 33 7.45 -5.91 24.74
C ARG A 33 6.05 -5.35 24.97
N HIS A 34 5.73 -4.96 26.21
CA HIS A 34 4.41 -4.44 26.55
C HIS A 34 4.23 -2.98 26.09
N CYS A 35 5.30 -2.18 26.08
CA CYS A 35 5.25 -0.79 25.61
C CYS A 35 5.00 -0.65 24.08
N GLY A 36 5.10 -1.75 23.33
CA GLY A 36 4.87 -1.78 21.87
C GLY A 36 3.51 -2.34 21.44
N GLN A 37 2.67 -2.83 22.37
CA GLN A 37 1.35 -3.36 22.04
C GLN A 37 0.28 -2.30 22.27
N ARG A 38 0.02 -1.48 21.25
CA ARG A 38 -1.32 -0.88 21.11
C ARG A 38 -2.26 -2.03 20.74
N GLU A 39 -3.27 -2.26 21.56
CA GLU A 39 -4.44 -3.05 21.17
C GLU A 39 -4.91 -2.49 19.81
N PRO A 40 -5.00 -3.31 18.75
CA PRO A 40 -5.55 -2.85 17.50
C PRO A 40 -6.99 -2.43 17.80
N GLU A 41 -7.30 -1.14 17.61
CA GLU A 41 -8.67 -0.66 17.60
C GLU A 41 -9.50 -1.62 16.72
N PRO A 42 -10.64 -2.13 17.23
CA PRO A 42 -11.46 -3.07 16.47
C PRO A 42 -11.71 -2.47 15.10
N SER A 43 -11.52 -3.29 14.05
CA SER A 43 -11.67 -2.82 12.68
C SER A 43 -12.98 -2.05 12.58
N ARG A 44 -12.90 -0.75 12.29
CA ARG A 44 -14.10 0.06 12.07
C ARG A 44 -14.86 -0.69 10.99
N TYR A 45 -15.97 -1.29 11.39
CA TYR A 45 -16.94 -1.86 10.48
C TYR A 45 -17.36 -0.73 9.57
N TYR A 46 -16.79 -0.67 8.37
CA TYR A 46 -17.33 0.17 7.33
C TYR A 46 -18.67 -0.50 6.98
N PRO A 47 -19.82 0.12 7.31
CA PRO A 47 -21.10 -0.44 6.91
C PRO A 47 -21.01 -0.71 5.41
N SER A 48 -21.47 -1.89 4.99
CA SER A 48 -21.48 -2.24 3.57
C SER A 48 -22.04 -1.05 2.82
N ILE A 49 -21.21 -0.42 1.98
CA ILE A 49 -21.63 0.74 1.22
C ILE A 49 -22.66 0.21 0.23
N ARG A 50 -23.94 0.29 0.62
CA ARG A 50 -25.05 -0.33 -0.11
C ARG A 50 -25.17 0.22 -1.53
N ASN A 51 -24.57 1.39 -1.79
CA ASN A 51 -24.52 2.00 -3.10
C ASN A 51 -23.21 2.77 -3.34
N LEU A 52 -22.14 2.05 -3.68
CA LEU A 52 -20.83 2.62 -4.03
C LEU A 52 -20.95 3.66 -5.14
N LYS A 53 -21.80 3.39 -6.15
CA LYS A 53 -22.00 4.29 -7.29
C LYS A 53 -22.57 5.65 -6.89
N ALA A 54 -23.49 5.68 -5.91
CA ALA A 54 -24.04 6.93 -5.41
C ALA A 54 -23.06 7.70 -4.51
N GLN A 55 -22.21 6.98 -3.75
CA GLN A 55 -21.24 7.62 -2.85
C GLN A 55 -19.97 8.10 -3.56
N PHE A 56 -19.52 7.39 -4.59
CA PHE A 56 -18.35 7.71 -5.41
C PHE A 56 -18.79 8.07 -6.82
N ASN A 57 -19.70 9.04 -6.93
CA ASN A 57 -20.14 9.57 -8.22
C ASN A 57 -19.14 10.62 -8.73
N ASP A 58 -17.88 10.22 -8.79
CA ASP A 58 -16.77 11.11 -9.09
C ASP A 58 -16.92 11.64 -10.52
N LEU A 59 -17.04 12.96 -10.65
CA LEU A 59 -17.35 13.58 -11.92
C LEU A 59 -16.08 13.73 -12.75
N ASN A 60 -15.97 12.99 -13.87
CA ASN A 60 -14.87 13.13 -14.84
C ASN A 60 -14.50 14.60 -15.17
N PRO A 61 -15.45 15.55 -15.31
CA PRO A 61 -15.12 16.97 -15.48
C PRO A 61 -14.17 17.56 -14.42
N LEU A 62 -14.33 17.22 -13.14
CA LEU A 62 -13.48 17.73 -12.07
C LEU A 62 -12.05 17.18 -12.19
N HIS A 63 -11.92 15.89 -12.51
CA HIS A 63 -10.61 15.28 -12.74
C HIS A 63 -9.92 15.85 -13.98
N LEU A 64 -10.69 16.18 -15.03
CA LEU A 64 -10.16 16.82 -16.24
C LEU A 64 -9.65 18.24 -15.96
N GLU A 65 -10.39 19.02 -15.19
CA GLU A 65 -9.99 20.36 -14.79
C GLU A 65 -8.68 20.32 -13.99
N ALA A 66 -8.62 19.48 -12.96
CA ALA A 66 -7.41 19.27 -12.18
C ALA A 66 -6.24 18.80 -13.05
N GLY A 67 -6.49 17.88 -14.00
CA GLY A 67 -5.46 17.36 -14.88
C GLY A 67 -4.93 18.38 -15.87
N ARG A 68 -5.77 19.23 -16.43
CA ARG A 68 -5.34 20.36 -17.28
C ARG A 68 -4.53 21.39 -16.50
N SER A 69 -4.86 21.61 -15.22
CA SER A 69 -4.18 22.59 -14.39
C SER A 69 -2.83 22.12 -13.85
N LEU A 70 -2.70 20.84 -13.47
CA LEU A 70 -1.54 20.30 -12.75
C LEU A 70 -0.69 19.34 -13.60
N GLY A 71 -1.27 18.80 -14.65
CA GLY A 71 -0.71 17.74 -15.47
C GLY A 71 0.07 18.23 -16.68
N LEU A 72 0.07 17.40 -17.71
CA LEU A 72 0.63 17.73 -19.02
C LEU A 72 -0.17 18.85 -19.70
N ALA A 73 0.51 19.72 -20.46
CA ALA A 73 -0.18 20.78 -21.21
C ALA A 73 -1.13 20.21 -22.27
N GLU A 74 -0.74 19.10 -22.91
CA GLU A 74 -1.53 18.40 -23.92
C GLU A 74 -1.44 16.88 -23.75
N PRO A 75 -2.50 16.12 -24.07
CA PRO A 75 -2.45 14.66 -24.11
C PRO A 75 -1.42 14.13 -25.12
N PRO A 76 -0.56 13.16 -24.74
CA PRO A 76 0.35 12.49 -25.68
C PRO A 76 -0.43 11.75 -26.77
N GLU A 77 0.05 11.82 -28.02
CA GLU A 77 -0.58 11.12 -29.15
C GLU A 77 -0.46 9.60 -29.03
N SER A 78 0.78 9.11 -28.87
CA SER A 78 1.14 7.68 -28.86
C SER A 78 2.15 7.36 -27.76
N ARG A 79 2.37 6.07 -27.50
CA ARG A 79 3.25 5.59 -26.42
C ARG A 79 4.72 5.92 -26.68
N GLU A 80 5.13 5.94 -27.94
CA GLU A 80 6.49 6.29 -28.37
C GLU A 80 6.81 7.75 -28.03
N ASN A 81 5.82 8.63 -28.13
CA ASN A 81 5.97 10.05 -27.86
C ASN A 81 6.28 10.32 -26.38
N ILE A 82 5.83 9.47 -25.46
CA ILE A 82 5.95 9.68 -24.00
C ILE A 82 7.40 9.82 -23.54
N LYS A 83 8.35 9.16 -24.22
CA LYS A 83 9.78 9.20 -23.85
C LYS A 83 10.39 10.61 -23.95
N THR A 84 9.78 11.52 -24.70
CA THR A 84 10.24 12.91 -24.82
C THR A 84 9.74 13.81 -23.69
N TRP A 85 8.81 13.31 -22.87
CA TRP A 85 8.19 14.07 -21.79
C TRP A 85 8.95 13.88 -20.47
N ARG A 86 8.92 14.91 -19.62
CA ARG A 86 9.47 14.85 -18.26
C ARG A 86 8.50 14.16 -17.30
N LEU A 87 8.36 12.86 -17.44
CA LEU A 87 7.53 12.00 -16.59
C LEU A 87 8.38 10.99 -15.79
N ARG A 88 7.88 10.56 -14.64
CA ARG A 88 8.47 9.49 -13.84
C ARG A 88 7.82 8.16 -14.23
N GLU A 89 8.64 7.20 -14.64
CA GLU A 89 8.21 5.81 -14.81
C GLU A 89 7.91 5.20 -13.43
N ILE A 90 6.73 4.59 -13.30
CA ILE A 90 6.25 3.89 -12.12
C ILE A 90 6.58 2.42 -12.27
N LYS A 91 7.17 1.84 -11.23
CA LYS A 91 7.55 0.43 -11.17
C LYS A 91 7.04 -0.17 -9.89
N ASP A 92 6.97 -1.49 -9.86
CA ASP A 92 6.73 -2.25 -8.64
C ASP A 92 7.63 -1.76 -7.51
N CYS A 93 7.07 -1.68 -6.32
CA CYS A 93 7.80 -1.31 -5.12
C CYS A 93 7.30 -2.11 -3.90
N ARG A 94 7.74 -1.72 -2.70
CA ARG A 94 7.32 -2.36 -1.44
C ARG A 94 5.86 -2.04 -1.04
N TYR A 95 5.24 -1.04 -1.64
CA TYR A 95 3.89 -0.56 -1.28
C TYR A 95 2.81 -1.01 -2.27
N TYR A 96 3.15 -1.09 -3.56
CA TYR A 96 2.23 -1.44 -4.63
C TYR A 96 2.92 -2.22 -5.75
N VAL A 97 2.11 -2.86 -6.60
CA VAL A 97 2.53 -3.44 -7.88
C VAL A 97 1.81 -2.76 -9.02
N VAL A 98 2.47 -2.68 -10.17
CA VAL A 98 1.87 -2.21 -11.41
C VAL A 98 1.25 -3.42 -12.12
N ASP A 99 -0.07 -3.38 -12.30
CA ASP A 99 -0.79 -4.43 -13.01
C ASP A 99 -0.52 -4.33 -14.53
N ARG A 100 -1.07 -5.27 -15.31
CA ARG A 100 -0.96 -5.22 -16.77
C ARG A 100 -1.73 -4.02 -17.34
N LEU A 101 -0.98 -3.05 -17.88
CA LEU A 101 -1.54 -1.80 -18.41
C LEU A 101 -1.94 -1.92 -19.90
N ASP A 102 -3.03 -2.64 -20.18
CA ASP A 102 -3.49 -2.90 -21.56
C ASP A 102 -3.87 -1.62 -22.35
N TYR A 103 -4.35 -0.60 -21.64
CA TYR A 103 -4.81 0.68 -22.20
C TYR A 103 -4.21 1.89 -21.50
N SER A 104 -3.02 1.75 -20.91
CA SER A 104 -2.27 2.86 -20.33
C SER A 104 -0.78 2.51 -20.27
N VAL A 105 0.04 3.43 -19.79
CA VAL A 105 1.47 3.24 -19.55
C VAL A 105 1.85 3.75 -18.17
N PRO A 106 2.91 3.22 -17.55
CA PRO A 106 3.20 3.47 -16.15
C PRO A 106 3.98 4.77 -15.97
N TYR A 107 3.43 5.91 -16.36
CA TYR A 107 4.10 7.21 -16.25
C TYR A 107 3.22 8.22 -15.55
N LEU A 108 3.80 8.96 -14.60
CA LEU A 108 3.14 10.07 -13.92
C LEU A 108 4.00 11.32 -13.95
N THR A 109 3.35 12.47 -13.83
CA THR A 109 4.03 13.71 -13.43
C THR A 109 4.70 13.51 -12.08
N ARG A 110 5.70 14.36 -11.78
CA ARG A 110 6.38 14.30 -10.47
C ARG A 110 5.41 14.45 -9.30
N GLY A 111 4.39 15.30 -9.44
CA GLY A 111 3.35 15.50 -8.42
C GLY A 111 2.51 14.25 -8.22
N GLY A 112 1.98 13.67 -9.30
CA GLY A 112 1.19 12.43 -9.23
C GLY A 112 1.99 11.25 -8.68
N ALA A 113 3.26 11.13 -9.08
CA ALA A 113 4.13 10.06 -8.60
C ALA A 113 4.45 10.18 -7.09
N ARG A 114 4.61 11.40 -6.58
CA ARG A 114 4.77 11.66 -5.14
C ARG A 114 3.50 11.32 -4.37
N LEU A 115 2.33 11.73 -4.86
CA LEU A 115 1.05 11.38 -4.24
C LEU A 115 0.86 9.85 -4.17
N LEU A 116 1.22 9.14 -5.23
CA LEU A 116 1.19 7.69 -5.26
C LEU A 116 2.13 7.06 -4.20
N ASP A 117 3.36 7.59 -4.06
CA ASP A 117 4.30 7.14 -3.02
C ASP A 117 3.70 7.37 -1.62
N GLU A 118 3.13 8.55 -1.35
CA GLU A 118 2.48 8.91 -0.07
C GLU A 118 1.29 8.01 0.26
N ILE A 119 0.43 7.71 -0.73
CA ILE A 119 -0.67 6.74 -0.56
C ILE A 119 -0.11 5.36 -0.23
N GLY A 120 0.97 4.95 -0.91
CA GLY A 120 1.70 3.71 -0.65
C GLY A 120 2.18 3.56 0.79
N GLU A 121 2.87 4.58 1.28
CA GLU A 121 3.39 4.65 2.64
C GLU A 121 2.27 4.61 3.67
N ASN A 122 1.28 5.50 3.53
CA ASN A 122 0.14 5.57 4.45
C ASN A 122 -0.69 4.28 4.49
N PHE A 123 -0.83 3.60 3.35
CA PHE A 123 -1.51 2.30 3.28
C PHE A 123 -0.73 1.21 4.03
N ARG A 124 0.60 1.15 3.84
CA ARG A 124 1.47 0.22 4.56
C ARG A 124 1.41 0.46 6.06
N ASP A 125 1.57 1.70 6.49
CA ASP A 125 1.53 2.10 7.90
C ASP A 125 0.19 1.74 8.54
N SER A 126 -0.91 1.93 7.82
CA SER A 126 -2.26 1.57 8.29
C SER A 126 -2.43 0.06 8.48
N LEU A 127 -1.85 -0.77 7.60
CA LEU A 127 -1.89 -2.23 7.74
C LEU A 127 -1.07 -2.68 8.95
N GLU A 128 0.13 -2.14 9.12
CA GLU A 128 1.02 -2.46 10.23
C GLU A 128 0.41 -2.08 11.58
N ALA A 129 -0.14 -0.86 11.68
CA ALA A 129 -0.81 -0.39 12.90
C ALA A 129 -2.03 -1.23 13.31
N LYS A 130 -2.67 -1.90 12.35
CA LYS A 130 -3.82 -2.79 12.58
C LYS A 130 -3.46 -4.26 12.71
N GLY A 131 -2.16 -4.61 12.65
CA GLY A 131 -1.72 -6.01 12.64
C GLY A 131 -2.21 -6.81 11.44
N MET A 132 -2.57 -6.14 10.33
CA MET A 132 -3.07 -6.79 9.12
C MET A 132 -1.93 -7.32 8.25
N ILE A 133 -2.27 -8.22 7.31
CA ILE A 133 -1.31 -8.71 6.33
C ILE A 133 -0.77 -7.52 5.52
N PRO A 134 0.56 -7.38 5.38
CA PRO A 134 1.18 -6.28 4.65
C PRO A 134 1.07 -6.51 3.13
N VAL A 135 -0.16 -6.54 2.60
CA VAL A 135 -0.44 -6.64 1.17
C VAL A 135 0.03 -5.40 0.42
N ARG A 136 0.25 -5.53 -0.88
CA ARG A 136 0.50 -4.41 -1.80
C ARG A 136 -0.75 -4.17 -2.64
N PHE A 137 -1.19 -2.92 -2.80
CA PHE A 137 -2.29 -2.64 -3.74
C PHE A 137 -1.79 -2.71 -5.19
N LYS A 138 -2.72 -2.91 -6.13
CA LYS A 138 -2.41 -2.97 -7.56
C LYS A 138 -2.80 -1.68 -8.25
N LEU A 139 -1.91 -1.15 -9.08
CA LEU A 139 -2.20 -0.05 -10.00
C LEU A 139 -2.72 -0.61 -11.32
N SER A 140 -3.99 -0.38 -11.59
CA SER A 140 -4.70 -0.95 -12.75
C SER A 140 -4.70 -0.02 -13.97
N SER A 141 -4.49 1.28 -13.78
CA SER A 141 -4.33 2.22 -14.88
C SER A 141 -3.58 3.49 -14.46
N VAL A 142 -2.84 4.12 -15.39
CA VAL A 142 -2.01 5.30 -15.10
C VAL A 142 -2.15 6.35 -16.21
N LEU A 143 -1.15 6.57 -17.08
CA LEU A 143 -1.24 7.55 -18.17
C LEU A 143 -1.81 6.92 -19.43
N ARG A 144 -2.80 7.57 -20.05
CA ARG A 144 -3.33 7.17 -21.36
C ARG A 144 -2.86 8.12 -22.46
N THR A 145 -2.52 7.56 -23.61
CA THR A 145 -2.34 8.34 -24.84
C THR A 145 -3.67 8.49 -25.57
N LYS A 146 -3.74 9.39 -26.55
CA LYS A 146 -4.92 9.48 -27.41
C LYS A 146 -5.20 8.16 -28.12
N ASP A 147 -4.17 7.43 -28.54
CA ASP A 147 -4.32 6.12 -29.16
C ASP A 147 -4.80 5.04 -28.17
N ASP A 148 -4.35 5.08 -26.91
CA ASP A 148 -4.88 4.21 -25.86
C ASP A 148 -6.37 4.46 -25.61
N VAL A 149 -6.79 5.73 -25.56
CA VAL A 149 -8.21 6.10 -25.41
C VAL A 149 -9.03 5.59 -26.58
N LYS A 150 -8.57 5.78 -27.82
CA LYS A 150 -9.25 5.25 -29.02
C LYS A 150 -9.40 3.73 -28.95
N ARG A 151 -8.34 3.01 -28.56
CA ARG A 151 -8.37 1.55 -28.39
C ARG A 151 -9.35 1.13 -27.30
N LEU A 152 -9.32 1.79 -26.14
CA LEU A 152 -10.22 1.51 -25.01
C LEU A 152 -11.69 1.71 -25.39
N ARG A 153 -12.01 2.79 -26.11
CA ARG A 153 -13.38 3.05 -26.60
C ARG A 153 -13.86 1.97 -27.59
N ARG A 154 -12.97 1.48 -28.45
CA ARG A 154 -13.27 0.40 -29.39
C ARG A 154 -13.42 -0.97 -28.73
N SER A 155 -12.96 -1.14 -27.49
CA SER A 155 -13.06 -2.43 -26.78
C SER A 155 -14.47 -2.74 -26.26
N GLY A 156 -15.45 -1.86 -26.49
CA GLY A 156 -16.81 -1.99 -25.94
C GLY A 156 -16.95 -1.53 -24.49
N ASN A 157 -15.94 -0.83 -23.94
CA ASN A 157 -16.05 -0.26 -22.60
C ASN A 157 -16.99 0.95 -22.59
N VAL A 158 -18.20 0.77 -22.05
CA VAL A 158 -19.24 1.79 -21.96
C VAL A 158 -18.86 3.01 -21.11
N ASN A 159 -17.89 2.86 -20.21
CA ASN A 159 -17.42 3.93 -19.34
C ASN A 159 -16.27 4.74 -19.96
N ALA A 160 -15.78 4.34 -21.14
CA ALA A 160 -14.67 5.00 -21.79
C ALA A 160 -15.11 6.34 -22.41
N SER A 161 -14.65 7.44 -21.81
CA SER A 161 -14.86 8.78 -22.36
C SER A 161 -13.78 9.13 -23.38
N GLU A 162 -14.10 10.05 -24.29
CA GLU A 162 -13.13 10.61 -25.23
C GLU A 162 -12.09 11.51 -24.53
N ASN A 163 -12.56 12.28 -23.55
CA ASN A 163 -11.72 13.16 -22.74
C ASN A 163 -11.41 12.45 -21.41
N SER A 164 -10.40 11.60 -21.43
CA SER A 164 -9.93 10.87 -20.25
C SER A 164 -8.96 11.73 -19.42
N SER A 165 -9.22 11.89 -18.12
CA SER A 165 -8.32 12.60 -17.19
C SER A 165 -6.92 11.95 -17.11
N HIS A 166 -6.84 10.64 -17.32
CA HIS A 166 -5.57 9.91 -17.42
C HIS A 166 -4.61 10.42 -18.50
N CYS A 167 -5.11 11.20 -19.47
CA CYS A 167 -4.26 11.76 -20.52
C CYS A 167 -3.27 12.82 -20.03
N TYR A 168 -3.48 13.35 -18.83
CA TYR A 168 -2.70 14.47 -18.30
C TYR A 168 -1.61 14.03 -17.29
N GLY A 169 -1.43 12.72 -17.07
CA GLY A 169 -0.32 12.18 -16.26
C GLY A 169 -0.44 12.46 -14.75
N CYS A 170 -1.63 12.79 -14.27
CA CYS A 170 -1.90 13.08 -12.85
C CYS A 170 -3.00 12.18 -12.26
N THR A 171 -3.53 11.25 -13.04
CA THR A 171 -4.58 10.31 -12.62
C THR A 171 -4.04 8.88 -12.67
N PHE A 172 -4.41 8.06 -11.70
CA PHE A 172 -4.13 6.64 -11.66
C PHE A 172 -5.28 5.91 -10.98
N ASP A 173 -5.53 4.67 -11.39
CA ASP A 173 -6.54 3.79 -10.80
C ASP A 173 -5.85 2.76 -9.91
N ILE A 174 -6.42 2.57 -8.72
CA ILE A 174 -6.07 1.48 -7.81
C ILE A 174 -7.15 0.40 -7.93
N ALA A 175 -6.75 -0.86 -8.08
CA ALA A 175 -7.68 -1.97 -8.22
C ALA A 175 -8.56 -2.11 -6.96
N TRP A 176 -9.87 -2.29 -7.17
CA TRP A 176 -10.79 -2.57 -6.08
C TRP A 176 -10.62 -4.00 -5.57
N ALA A 177 -10.37 -4.16 -4.27
CA ALA A 177 -10.31 -5.44 -3.57
C ALA A 177 -9.36 -6.50 -4.19
N SER A 178 -8.42 -6.10 -5.04
CA SER A 178 -7.37 -6.96 -5.60
C SER A 178 -6.02 -6.50 -5.10
N TYR A 179 -5.32 -7.40 -4.41
CA TYR A 179 -4.04 -7.12 -3.78
C TYR A 179 -2.99 -8.14 -4.18
N ASP A 180 -1.74 -7.74 -4.12
CA ASP A 180 -0.60 -8.64 -4.18
C ASP A 180 -0.21 -9.06 -2.75
N LEU A 181 -0.28 -10.38 -2.53
CA LEU A 181 -0.01 -11.00 -1.25
C LEU A 181 1.50 -11.30 -1.13
N PRO A 182 2.11 -11.11 0.05
CA PRO A 182 3.47 -11.57 0.29
C PRO A 182 3.53 -13.09 0.12
N LYS A 183 4.61 -13.61 -0.50
CA LYS A 183 4.79 -15.05 -0.82
C LYS A 183 4.43 -16.01 0.33
N ARG A 184 4.73 -15.64 1.59
CA ARG A 184 4.43 -16.46 2.78
C ARG A 184 2.93 -16.69 3.03
N TYR A 185 2.06 -15.87 2.43
CA TYR A 185 0.61 -15.96 2.54
C TYR A 185 -0.07 -16.49 1.28
N ASN A 186 0.64 -16.66 0.15
CA ASN A 186 0.02 -17.09 -1.11
C ASN A 186 -0.63 -18.48 -0.99
N ALA A 187 -0.04 -19.40 -0.22
CA ALA A 187 -0.59 -20.76 -0.07
C ALA A 187 -1.84 -20.85 0.82
N THR A 188 -2.10 -19.85 1.68
CA THR A 188 -3.20 -19.91 2.65
C THR A 188 -4.51 -19.27 2.14
N TRP A 189 -4.45 -18.42 1.12
CA TRP A 189 -5.62 -17.69 0.61
C TRP A 189 -6.26 -18.33 -0.61
N ASP A 190 -5.60 -19.28 -1.29
CA ASP A 190 -6.19 -20.07 -2.38
C ASP A 190 -7.27 -21.07 -1.89
N GLN A 191 -7.60 -21.06 -0.60
CA GLN A 191 -8.57 -21.96 0.05
C GLN A 191 -9.92 -21.30 0.38
N TYR A 192 -10.12 -20.03 0.01
CA TYR A 192 -11.35 -19.27 0.20
C TYR A 192 -11.82 -18.65 -1.11
#